data_AF-A0A7S4RFE6-F1
#
_entry.id   AF-A0A7S4RFE6-F1
#
_cell.length_a   1.000
_cell.length_b   1.000
_cell.length_c   1.000
_cell.angle_alpha   90.00
_cell.angle_beta   90.00
_cell.angle_gamma   90.00
#
_symmetry.space_group_name_H-M   'P 1'
#
loop_
_entity.id
_entity.type
_entity.pdbx_description
1 polymer ?
#
loop_
_entity_poly.entity_id
_entity_poly.type
_entity_poly.pdbx_seq_one_letter_code
_entity_poly.pdbx_strand_id
1 'polypeptide(L)'
;MAPLMAAAPPSTAAARAQAAARTNVRSPAGRPAGVGLARAGVAAARGRPAGVFTTSLAAAVALAAAARRRQSHAQRPRALRAAVALRASKAATTALQSETVPEEEDLRAIFAEASGGKDITTFDEAIRLEGVDGVLEEGAVSLKELQLLWGDESVALGFEAWSKWYVQVLALYDEFLWKDAVAPPSDLLADLDEDDEEDEDYEDEDLLVDAPSRYQDISKLLKQREQAQAEERGQLPAASTPALAAPATTEEGRENFEITRLFREGCDDQNMLSFEALLEISDIKAMLVQEEVTKTELKEMWAELPSKDGNIDVLTFKDLMGKVDDLFEYEEEELEEELDLAPAPLEEIAEVGAEAEVAPKLRAPAIVKSELQAMIQNLEEVETRPCGLDGRPETDTAITKLTDELEQIWRDKLEDVADFDETELVGDWELVYSTSAKYRRWQSVLNSDKYIKGGIVDALVQTFSIEPSTGAKEYDMEEVFLLEGQEQGMRSEGSWSVGLQSNVVTGDDDLVLKIGLNGVEYDNQEEEIEQAEKKLLSSQMIRTFCYSFIAYVDDDVRVMRTGLSGNSVFIYQRMQDKDD
;
A
#
# COMPACT_ATOMS: atom_id res chain seq x y z
N MET A 1 -16.90 -65.60 -11.37
CA MET A 1 -15.42 -65.49 -11.47
C MET A 1 -14.93 -64.88 -10.17
N ALA A 2 -14.01 -65.58 -9.50
CA ALA A 2 -13.60 -65.37 -8.11
C ALA A 2 -12.66 -64.15 -7.92
N PRO A 3 -12.56 -63.59 -6.70
CA PRO A 3 -11.82 -62.36 -6.41
C PRO A 3 -10.34 -62.59 -6.06
N LEU A 4 -9.54 -61.55 -6.31
CA LEU A 4 -8.11 -61.46 -5.98
C LEU A 4 -7.87 -61.29 -4.47
N MET A 5 -6.78 -61.92 -4.02
CA MET A 5 -6.32 -61.96 -2.63
C MET A 5 -5.49 -60.73 -2.24
N ALA A 6 -5.66 -60.34 -0.99
CA ALA A 6 -4.78 -59.44 -0.25
C ALA A 6 -3.46 -60.13 0.15
N ALA A 7 -2.35 -59.40 0.13
CA ALA A 7 -1.10 -59.78 0.77
C ALA A 7 -0.46 -58.56 1.45
N ALA A 8 -0.29 -58.66 2.76
CA ALA A 8 0.46 -57.74 3.60
C ALA A 8 1.97 -58.05 3.54
N PRO A 9 2.88 -57.06 3.74
CA PRO A 9 4.29 -57.32 3.93
C PRO A 9 4.67 -57.51 5.42
N PRO A 10 5.74 -58.29 5.71
CA PRO A 10 6.16 -58.66 7.05
C PRO A 10 7.13 -57.68 7.71
N SER A 11 7.25 -57.84 9.03
CA SER A 11 8.05 -57.03 9.95
C SER A 11 9.49 -57.56 10.19
N THR A 12 10.30 -56.68 10.79
CA THR A 12 11.43 -56.89 11.72
C THR A 12 12.89 -57.07 11.24
N ALA A 13 13.70 -56.03 11.55
CA ALA A 13 14.85 -56.02 12.49
C ALA A 13 16.32 -56.27 12.03
N ALA A 14 17.21 -55.58 12.79
CA ALA A 14 18.69 -55.64 12.91
C ALA A 14 19.49 -54.63 12.04
N ALA A 15 20.50 -53.86 12.51
CA ALA A 15 21.40 -54.01 13.66
C ALA A 15 22.04 -52.67 14.14
N ARG A 16 22.52 -52.67 15.40
CA ARG A 16 23.33 -51.67 16.12
C ARG A 16 24.83 -51.78 15.82
N ALA A 17 25.58 -50.66 15.93
CA ALA A 17 26.88 -50.50 16.65
C ALA A 17 27.36 -49.02 16.53
N GLN A 18 27.29 -48.17 17.56
CA GLN A 18 28.33 -47.86 18.57
C GLN A 18 29.75 -47.52 18.06
N ALA A 19 30.17 -46.26 18.26
CA ALA A 19 31.42 -45.94 18.99
C ALA A 19 31.51 -44.43 19.31
N ALA A 20 31.56 -44.11 20.60
CA ALA A 20 32.00 -42.84 21.16
C ALA A 20 33.32 -43.09 21.91
N ALA A 21 34.29 -42.17 21.86
CA ALA A 21 35.10 -41.72 23.01
C ALA A 21 36.30 -40.82 22.62
N ARG A 22 36.29 -39.61 23.19
CA ARG A 22 37.33 -38.97 24.03
C ARG A 22 38.80 -38.94 23.56
N THR A 23 39.36 -37.72 23.59
CA THR A 23 40.60 -37.43 24.34
C THR A 23 40.64 -35.97 24.79
N ASN A 24 41.19 -35.73 25.97
CA ASN A 24 41.31 -34.45 26.66
C ASN A 24 42.75 -34.33 27.23
N VAL A 25 43.19 -33.09 27.49
CA VAL A 25 44.29 -32.64 28.37
C VAL A 25 45.75 -32.61 27.87
N ARG A 26 46.33 -31.40 27.73
CA ARG A 26 47.40 -30.88 28.64
C ARG A 26 47.87 -29.45 28.31
N SER A 27 47.90 -28.59 29.34
CA SER A 27 48.67 -27.33 29.44
C SER A 27 50.19 -27.58 29.46
N PRO A 28 51.01 -26.51 29.38
CA PRO A 28 51.63 -26.02 30.62
C PRO A 28 51.76 -24.49 30.75
N ALA A 29 51.81 -24.05 32.00
CA ALA A 29 52.22 -22.71 32.43
C ALA A 29 53.73 -22.63 32.64
N GLY A 30 54.32 -21.43 32.50
CA GLY A 30 55.70 -21.15 32.91
C GLY A 30 56.17 -19.73 32.60
N ARG A 31 55.94 -18.80 33.54
CA ARG A 31 56.67 -17.52 33.67
C ARG A 31 58.14 -17.81 34.08
N PRO A 32 59.06 -16.87 33.82
CA PRO A 32 59.60 -16.12 34.95
C PRO A 32 59.74 -14.60 34.68
N ALA A 33 59.93 -13.90 35.79
CA ALA A 33 60.09 -12.46 35.92
C ALA A 33 61.53 -11.98 35.63
N GLY A 34 61.67 -10.67 35.34
CA GLY A 34 62.76 -9.90 35.94
C GLY A 34 63.52 -8.89 35.06
N VAL A 35 63.27 -7.60 35.34
CA VAL A 35 64.25 -6.49 35.47
C VAL A 35 64.94 -5.96 34.20
N GLY A 36 64.87 -4.63 33.99
CA GLY A 36 65.90 -3.93 33.23
C GLY A 36 65.53 -2.55 32.68
N LEU A 37 65.95 -1.51 33.39
CA LEU A 37 65.82 -0.09 33.06
C LEU A 37 66.74 0.39 31.90
N ALA A 38 66.29 1.48 31.27
CA ALA A 38 67.05 2.67 30.83
C ALA A 38 67.71 2.78 29.41
N ARG A 39 67.24 3.85 28.75
CA ARG A 39 67.95 4.97 28.05
C ARG A 39 68.81 4.74 26.78
N ALA A 40 68.35 5.48 25.76
CA ALA A 40 69.06 6.46 24.91
C ALA A 40 69.97 5.98 23.75
N GLY A 41 69.78 6.62 22.58
CA GLY A 41 70.86 6.84 21.61
C GLY A 41 70.54 6.70 20.11
N VAL A 42 70.01 7.77 19.50
CA VAL A 42 70.53 8.48 18.30
C VAL A 42 70.96 7.70 17.02
N ALA A 43 70.42 8.22 15.90
CA ALA A 43 70.97 8.35 14.53
C ALA A 43 70.68 7.29 13.44
N ALA A 44 69.86 7.76 12.47
CA ALA A 44 70.09 7.82 11.02
C ALA A 44 70.45 6.55 10.24
N ALA A 45 69.56 6.15 9.31
CA ALA A 45 69.84 6.18 7.87
C ALA A 45 68.64 5.68 7.04
N ARG A 46 68.58 6.22 5.82
CA ARG A 46 67.59 6.05 4.74
C ARG A 46 67.25 4.60 4.38
N GLY A 47 65.98 4.32 4.12
CA GLY A 47 65.49 3.14 3.41
C GLY A 47 64.00 3.23 3.10
N ARG A 48 63.63 3.07 1.82
CA ARG A 48 62.29 3.17 1.20
C ARG A 48 61.14 2.50 1.99
N PRO A 49 59.89 3.01 1.93
CA PRO A 49 58.74 2.24 2.36
C PRO A 49 58.25 1.32 1.24
N ALA A 50 58.27 0.00 1.50
CA ALA A 50 57.33 -0.95 0.94
C ALA A 50 56.19 -1.06 1.96
N GLY A 51 54.94 -0.98 1.48
CA GLY A 51 53.76 -0.80 2.31
C GLY A 51 53.34 -2.03 3.12
N VAL A 52 52.30 -1.84 3.92
CA VAL A 52 51.23 -2.81 4.17
C VAL A 52 49.99 -2.00 4.57
N PHE A 53 49.02 -1.91 3.66
CA PHE A 53 47.61 -1.69 3.98
C PHE A 53 47.03 -3.05 4.37
N THR A 54 46.46 -3.18 5.57
CA THR A 54 45.62 -4.33 5.96
C THR A 54 44.31 -3.82 6.52
N THR A 55 43.43 -3.41 5.61
CA THR A 55 41.99 -3.21 5.84
C THR A 55 41.30 -3.24 4.47
N SER A 56 41.16 -4.42 3.85
CA SER A 56 40.21 -4.63 2.74
C SER A 56 40.06 -6.12 2.42
N LEU A 57 39.58 -6.91 3.39
CA LEU A 57 39.13 -8.28 3.09
C LEU A 57 37.63 -8.44 3.34
N ALA A 58 37.06 -7.76 4.34
CA ALA A 58 35.62 -7.77 4.59
C ALA A 58 34.83 -7.04 3.49
N ALA A 59 35.26 -5.83 3.08
CA ALA A 59 34.61 -5.07 2.00
C ALA A 59 34.71 -5.77 0.62
N ALA A 60 35.82 -6.47 0.36
CA ALA A 60 36.01 -7.23 -0.88
C ALA A 60 35.16 -8.51 -0.95
N VAL A 61 34.83 -9.11 0.20
CA VAL A 61 33.94 -10.28 0.26
C VAL A 61 32.47 -9.88 0.11
N ALA A 62 32.05 -8.74 0.67
CA ALA A 62 30.71 -8.18 0.46
C ALA A 62 30.48 -7.77 -1.02
N LEU A 63 31.43 -7.04 -1.63
CA LEU A 63 31.34 -6.69 -3.06
C LEU A 63 31.38 -7.92 -3.99
N ALA A 64 32.15 -8.96 -3.65
CA ALA A 64 32.22 -10.17 -4.46
C ALA A 64 30.98 -11.06 -4.32
N ALA A 65 30.26 -10.99 -3.20
CA ALA A 65 28.97 -11.65 -3.01
C ALA A 65 27.86 -10.93 -3.81
N ALA A 66 27.81 -9.59 -3.76
CA ALA A 66 26.90 -8.79 -4.57
C ALA A 66 27.16 -8.97 -6.09
N ALA A 67 28.42 -8.97 -6.52
CA ALA A 67 28.76 -9.19 -7.94
C ALA A 67 28.50 -10.63 -8.44
N ARG A 68 28.53 -11.64 -7.56
CA ARG A 68 28.16 -13.03 -7.92
C ARG A 68 26.66 -13.23 -8.02
N ARG A 69 25.85 -12.57 -7.17
CA ARG A 69 24.38 -12.54 -7.32
C ARG A 69 23.98 -11.87 -8.65
N ARG A 70 24.67 -10.78 -9.04
CA ARG A 70 24.45 -10.08 -10.34
C ARG A 70 24.67 -10.96 -11.59
N GLN A 71 25.45 -12.05 -11.51
CA GLN A 71 25.68 -12.95 -12.65
C GLN A 71 24.74 -14.17 -12.72
N SER A 72 24.10 -14.57 -11.62
CA SER A 72 23.22 -15.75 -11.61
C SER A 72 21.83 -15.49 -12.21
N HIS A 73 21.36 -14.23 -12.22
CA HIS A 73 20.07 -13.88 -12.83
C HIS A 73 20.11 -13.89 -14.38
N ALA A 74 21.26 -13.63 -15.00
CA ALA A 74 21.42 -13.52 -16.46
C ALA A 74 21.50 -14.86 -17.23
N GLN A 75 21.48 -16.02 -16.56
CA GLN A 75 21.60 -17.33 -17.21
C GLN A 75 20.37 -18.21 -17.00
N ARG A 76 19.26 -17.92 -17.71
CA ARG A 76 18.13 -18.85 -17.86
C ARG A 76 17.72 -19.00 -19.34
N PRO A 77 17.24 -20.19 -19.79
CA PRO A 77 16.83 -20.40 -21.16
C PRO A 77 15.40 -19.87 -21.39
N ARG A 78 15.25 -18.54 -21.54
CA ARG A 78 13.96 -17.83 -21.75
C ARG A 78 13.53 -17.67 -23.23
N ALA A 79 14.22 -18.33 -24.15
CA ALA A 79 14.09 -18.15 -25.60
C ALA A 79 12.70 -18.46 -26.22
N LEU A 80 11.75 -19.03 -25.46
CA LEU A 80 10.41 -19.37 -25.95
C LEU A 80 9.33 -18.34 -25.65
N ARG A 81 9.47 -17.50 -24.59
CA ARG A 81 8.50 -16.45 -24.25
C ARG A 81 8.71 -15.16 -25.09
N ALA A 82 9.95 -14.80 -25.37
CA ALA A 82 10.30 -13.61 -26.15
C ALA A 82 9.72 -13.59 -27.59
N ALA A 83 9.51 -14.76 -28.20
CA ALA A 83 9.05 -14.84 -29.60
C ALA A 83 7.54 -14.52 -29.78
N VAL A 84 6.73 -14.64 -28.72
CA VAL A 84 5.28 -14.37 -28.75
C VAL A 84 4.99 -12.90 -28.41
N ALA A 85 5.68 -12.34 -27.41
CA ALA A 85 5.55 -10.94 -27.01
C ALA A 85 5.95 -9.94 -28.11
N LEU A 86 7.00 -10.27 -28.90
CA LEU A 86 7.53 -9.38 -29.94
C LEU A 86 6.55 -9.10 -31.11
N ARG A 87 5.56 -9.99 -31.33
CA ARG A 87 4.55 -9.80 -32.40
C ARG A 87 3.34 -8.98 -31.95
N ALA A 88 3.06 -8.90 -30.65
CA ALA A 88 1.98 -8.09 -30.08
C ALA A 88 2.43 -6.64 -29.81
N SER A 89 3.70 -6.46 -29.39
CA SER A 89 4.30 -5.17 -29.03
C SER A 89 4.17 -4.09 -30.13
N LYS A 90 4.38 -4.46 -31.41
CA LYS A 90 4.42 -3.50 -32.53
C LYS A 90 3.10 -2.77 -32.82
N ALA A 91 1.97 -3.21 -32.25
CA ALA A 91 0.68 -2.56 -32.37
C ALA A 91 0.34 -1.63 -31.18
N ALA A 92 1.00 -1.79 -30.03
CA ALA A 92 0.73 -1.03 -28.80
C ALA A 92 1.64 0.19 -28.62
N THR A 93 2.84 0.20 -29.21
CA THR A 93 3.87 1.24 -29.00
C THR A 93 3.60 2.60 -29.65
N THR A 94 2.40 2.85 -30.20
CA THR A 94 2.08 4.14 -30.87
C THR A 94 1.34 5.13 -29.96
N ALA A 95 1.00 4.76 -28.72
CA ALA A 95 0.10 5.55 -27.86
C ALA A 95 0.70 6.13 -26.56
N LEU A 96 2.01 5.99 -26.30
CA LEU A 96 2.59 6.55 -25.05
C LEU A 96 3.80 7.43 -25.36
N GLN A 97 3.54 8.73 -25.45
CA GLN A 97 4.56 9.77 -25.33
C GLN A 97 4.05 10.92 -24.45
N SER A 98 4.88 11.26 -23.46
CA SER A 98 4.97 12.52 -22.69
C SER A 98 4.17 12.66 -21.39
N GLU A 99 4.72 13.51 -20.50
CA GLU A 99 4.23 13.93 -19.17
C GLU A 99 2.91 14.73 -19.26
N THR A 100 2.00 14.28 -20.10
CA THR A 100 0.99 15.11 -20.72
C THR A 100 -0.34 15.01 -20.00
N VAL A 101 -0.91 16.19 -19.78
CA VAL A 101 -2.36 16.43 -19.93
C VAL A 101 -2.97 15.31 -20.78
N PRO A 102 -3.92 14.51 -20.26
CA PRO A 102 -4.47 13.37 -20.99
C PRO A 102 -4.88 13.76 -22.40
N GLU A 103 -4.69 12.88 -23.38
CA GLU A 103 -5.02 13.20 -24.76
C GLU A 103 -6.52 13.54 -24.88
N GLU A 104 -6.89 14.34 -25.87
CA GLU A 104 -8.29 14.77 -26.03
C GLU A 104 -9.24 13.56 -26.17
N GLU A 105 -8.77 12.47 -26.78
CA GLU A 105 -9.53 11.22 -26.92
C GLU A 105 -9.82 10.56 -25.56
N ASP A 106 -8.81 10.49 -24.67
CA ASP A 106 -8.97 9.96 -23.32
C ASP A 106 -9.92 10.84 -22.50
N LEU A 107 -9.76 12.17 -22.58
CA LEU A 107 -10.65 13.12 -21.92
C LEU A 107 -12.10 12.96 -22.40
N ARG A 108 -12.32 12.66 -23.70
CA ARG A 108 -13.65 12.41 -24.24
C ARG A 108 -14.25 11.12 -23.70
N ALA A 109 -13.45 10.08 -23.53
CA ALA A 109 -13.91 8.82 -22.94
C ALA A 109 -14.33 9.02 -21.48
N ILE A 110 -13.49 9.69 -20.67
CA ILE A 110 -13.77 10.00 -19.26
C ILE A 110 -15.00 10.92 -19.15
N PHE A 111 -15.12 11.92 -20.02
CA PHE A 111 -16.30 12.79 -20.04
C PHE A 111 -17.59 12.03 -20.34
N ALA A 112 -17.55 11.11 -21.32
CA ALA A 112 -18.70 10.30 -21.69
C ALA A 112 -19.15 9.36 -20.56
N GLU A 113 -18.19 8.85 -19.77
CA GLU A 113 -18.45 8.10 -18.56
C GLU A 113 -19.11 8.98 -17.49
N ALA A 114 -18.51 10.13 -17.18
CA ALA A 114 -19.02 11.09 -16.19
C ALA A 114 -20.45 11.53 -16.51
N SER A 115 -20.70 11.85 -17.78
CA SER A 115 -21.97 12.41 -18.24
C SER A 115 -23.06 11.36 -18.44
N GLY A 116 -22.74 10.06 -18.33
CA GLY A 116 -23.63 8.97 -18.73
C GLY A 116 -24.04 9.07 -20.22
N GLY A 117 -23.12 9.55 -21.07
CA GLY A 117 -23.34 9.73 -22.51
C GLY A 117 -24.05 11.04 -22.91
N LYS A 118 -24.24 11.99 -22.00
CA LYS A 118 -24.78 13.33 -22.29
C LYS A 118 -23.69 14.27 -22.81
N ASP A 119 -24.09 15.36 -23.46
CA ASP A 119 -23.18 16.43 -23.92
C ASP A 119 -22.77 17.42 -22.80
N ILE A 120 -23.29 17.22 -21.59
CA ILE A 120 -23.03 18.05 -20.41
C ILE A 120 -22.86 17.15 -19.17
N THR A 121 -22.08 17.61 -18.21
CA THR A 121 -21.81 16.93 -16.94
C THR A 121 -22.11 17.90 -15.78
N THR A 122 -22.81 17.45 -14.74
CA THR A 122 -23.00 18.23 -13.51
C THR A 122 -21.80 18.08 -12.57
N PHE A 123 -21.71 18.94 -11.54
CA PHE A 123 -20.63 18.83 -10.55
C PHE A 123 -20.67 17.47 -9.82
N ASP A 124 -21.87 17.05 -9.37
CA ASP A 124 -22.09 15.76 -8.70
C ASP A 124 -21.68 14.55 -9.55
N GLU A 125 -21.95 14.60 -10.86
CA GLU A 125 -21.54 13.56 -11.80
C GLU A 125 -20.01 13.53 -11.96
N ALA A 126 -19.37 14.69 -12.02
CA ALA A 126 -17.92 14.81 -12.22
C ALA A 126 -17.09 14.40 -11.00
N ILE A 127 -17.57 14.65 -9.78
CA ILE A 127 -16.84 14.27 -8.55
C ILE A 127 -16.89 12.76 -8.25
N ARG A 128 -17.83 12.03 -8.85
CA ARG A 128 -17.97 10.56 -8.73
C ARG A 128 -17.06 9.78 -9.68
N LEU A 129 -16.33 10.47 -10.55
CA LEU A 129 -15.32 9.82 -11.37
C LEU A 129 -14.24 9.22 -10.47
N GLU A 130 -13.87 7.97 -10.70
CA GLU A 130 -12.85 7.24 -9.92
C GLU A 130 -11.55 8.05 -9.78
N GLY A 131 -11.16 8.77 -10.84
CA GLY A 131 -9.98 9.64 -10.84
C GLY A 131 -10.10 10.91 -9.99
N VAL A 132 -11.31 11.41 -9.72
CA VAL A 132 -11.55 12.58 -8.84
C VAL A 132 -11.83 12.12 -7.42
N ASP A 133 -12.54 11.01 -7.26
CA ASP A 133 -12.84 10.41 -5.96
C ASP A 133 -11.56 10.02 -5.23
N GLY A 134 -10.60 9.38 -5.92
CA GLY A 134 -9.28 9.09 -5.34
C GLY A 134 -8.51 10.34 -4.90
N VAL A 135 -8.71 11.49 -5.54
CA VAL A 135 -8.10 12.77 -5.14
C VAL A 135 -8.74 13.29 -3.84
N LEU A 136 -10.05 13.10 -3.68
CA LEU A 136 -10.80 13.46 -2.47
C LEU A 136 -10.45 12.53 -1.30
N GLU A 137 -10.43 11.22 -1.54
CA GLU A 137 -10.10 10.19 -0.54
C GLU A 137 -8.70 10.36 0.02
N GLU A 138 -7.72 10.66 -0.84
CA GLU A 138 -6.35 10.92 -0.43
C GLU A 138 -6.18 12.28 0.27
N GLY A 139 -7.25 13.08 0.38
CA GLY A 139 -7.22 14.40 1.04
C GLY A 139 -6.42 15.45 0.26
N ALA A 140 -6.14 15.18 -1.02
CA ALA A 140 -5.31 16.04 -1.85
C ALA A 140 -5.97 17.38 -2.17
N VAL A 141 -7.29 17.33 -2.31
CA VAL A 141 -8.14 18.49 -2.55
C VAL A 141 -9.40 18.32 -1.73
N SER A 142 -9.91 19.40 -1.16
CA SER A 142 -11.23 19.38 -0.51
C SER A 142 -12.35 19.55 -1.54
N LEU A 143 -13.55 19.02 -1.24
CA LEU A 143 -14.73 19.20 -2.10
C LEU A 143 -15.00 20.69 -2.40
N LYS A 144 -14.75 21.57 -1.43
CA LYS A 144 -14.91 23.03 -1.58
C LYS A 144 -13.92 23.63 -2.58
N GLU A 145 -12.70 23.11 -2.66
CA GLU A 145 -11.71 23.53 -3.67
C GLU A 145 -12.10 23.02 -5.06
N LEU A 146 -12.60 21.79 -5.18
CA LEU A 146 -13.14 21.28 -6.45
C LEU A 146 -14.34 22.12 -6.93
N GLN A 147 -15.23 22.49 -6.01
CA GLN A 147 -16.39 23.34 -6.28
C GLN A 147 -15.95 24.76 -6.70
N LEU A 148 -14.90 25.31 -6.06
CA LEU A 148 -14.31 26.60 -6.45
C LEU A 148 -13.70 26.56 -7.86
N LEU A 149 -13.02 25.45 -8.22
CA LEU A 149 -12.52 25.24 -9.57
C LEU A 149 -13.66 25.10 -10.59
N TRP A 150 -14.75 24.43 -10.20
CA TRP A 150 -15.94 24.25 -11.04
C TRP A 150 -16.65 25.57 -11.31
N GLY A 151 -16.74 26.44 -10.30
CA GLY A 151 -17.44 27.72 -10.36
C GLY A 151 -18.85 27.63 -9.77
N ASP A 152 -19.87 27.86 -10.58
CA ASP A 152 -21.27 27.75 -10.14
C ASP A 152 -21.74 26.30 -10.29
N GLU A 153 -21.96 25.62 -9.17
CA GLU A 153 -22.40 24.22 -9.10
C GLU A 153 -23.71 23.95 -9.86
N SER A 154 -24.58 24.95 -9.98
CA SER A 154 -25.84 24.83 -10.72
C SER A 154 -25.65 24.80 -12.25
N VAL A 155 -24.44 25.12 -12.72
CA VAL A 155 -24.10 25.17 -14.15
C VAL A 155 -23.43 23.86 -14.55
N ALA A 156 -24.13 23.09 -15.39
CA ALA A 156 -23.54 21.92 -16.04
C ALA A 156 -22.49 22.36 -17.07
N LEU A 157 -21.36 21.66 -17.11
CA LEU A 157 -20.26 21.95 -18.01
C LEU A 157 -20.33 21.04 -19.25
N GLY A 158 -20.15 21.63 -20.43
CA GLY A 158 -19.85 20.85 -21.64
C GLY A 158 -18.39 20.38 -21.66
N PHE A 159 -18.06 19.49 -22.59
CA PHE A 159 -16.74 18.84 -22.69
C PHE A 159 -15.54 19.79 -22.55
N GLU A 160 -15.50 20.92 -23.27
CA GLU A 160 -14.36 21.85 -23.22
C GLU A 160 -14.14 22.49 -21.84
N ALA A 161 -15.23 22.81 -21.13
CA ALA A 161 -15.13 23.42 -19.80
C ALA A 161 -14.83 22.36 -18.74
N TRP A 162 -15.46 21.19 -18.84
CA TRP A 162 -15.21 20.05 -17.96
C TRP A 162 -13.76 19.55 -18.10
N SER A 163 -13.22 19.43 -19.32
CA SER A 163 -11.86 18.92 -19.52
C SER A 163 -10.81 19.86 -18.93
N LYS A 164 -11.03 21.17 -19.03
CA LYS A 164 -10.20 22.17 -18.36
C LYS A 164 -10.27 22.04 -16.83
N TRP A 165 -11.46 21.86 -16.28
CA TRP A 165 -11.63 21.60 -14.85
C TRP A 165 -10.90 20.33 -14.42
N TYR A 166 -11.09 19.21 -15.14
CA TYR A 166 -10.48 17.93 -14.81
C TYR A 166 -8.94 18.01 -14.83
N VAL A 167 -8.35 18.69 -15.82
CA VAL A 167 -6.90 18.92 -15.87
C VAL A 167 -6.41 19.77 -14.68
N GLN A 168 -7.22 20.71 -14.18
CA GLN A 168 -6.88 21.46 -12.96
C GLN A 168 -6.94 20.59 -11.70
N VAL A 169 -7.90 19.66 -11.63
CA VAL A 169 -7.96 18.67 -10.54
C VAL A 169 -6.71 17.80 -10.53
N LEU A 170 -6.31 17.28 -11.69
CA LEU A 170 -5.07 16.51 -11.82
C LEU A 170 -3.83 17.34 -11.43
N ALA A 171 -3.78 18.62 -11.78
CA ALA A 171 -2.68 19.49 -11.40
C ALA A 171 -2.60 19.75 -9.88
N LEU A 172 -3.74 19.90 -9.20
CA LEU A 172 -3.78 20.01 -7.74
C LEU A 172 -3.34 18.71 -7.08
N TYR A 173 -3.78 17.58 -7.63
CA TYR A 173 -3.37 16.27 -7.15
C TYR A 173 -1.87 16.06 -7.30
N ASP A 174 -1.29 16.40 -8.46
CA ASP A 174 0.15 16.39 -8.66
C ASP A 174 0.86 17.27 -7.61
N GLU A 175 0.38 18.49 -7.38
CA GLU A 175 0.94 19.39 -6.35
C GLU A 175 0.87 18.81 -4.93
N PHE A 176 -0.24 18.17 -4.58
CA PHE A 176 -0.38 17.45 -3.31
C PHE A 176 0.64 16.30 -3.21
N LEU A 177 0.76 15.50 -4.27
CA LEU A 177 1.74 14.42 -4.34
C LEU A 177 3.19 14.96 -4.21
N TRP A 178 3.45 16.22 -4.55
CA TRP A 178 4.73 16.90 -4.33
C TRP A 178 4.90 17.43 -2.89
N LYS A 179 3.84 17.93 -2.24
CA LYS A 179 3.90 18.60 -0.93
C LYS A 179 3.82 17.66 0.26
N ASP A 180 2.97 16.64 0.19
CA ASP A 180 2.79 15.64 1.26
C ASP A 180 3.69 14.42 1.08
N ALA A 181 4.56 14.44 0.06
CA ALA A 181 5.78 13.66 0.05
C ALA A 181 6.66 14.14 1.21
N VAL A 182 6.47 13.51 2.38
CA VAL A 182 7.33 13.58 3.56
C VAL A 182 8.78 13.63 3.09
N ALA A 183 9.38 14.82 3.14
CA ALA A 183 10.82 14.92 3.27
C ALA A 183 11.17 14.01 4.46
N PRO A 184 12.12 13.07 4.33
CA PRO A 184 12.54 12.28 5.48
C PRO A 184 12.81 13.25 6.64
N PRO A 185 12.44 12.91 7.89
CA PRO A 185 12.52 13.83 9.00
C PRO A 185 13.84 14.59 8.93
N SER A 186 13.76 15.93 8.93
CA SER A 186 14.87 16.86 8.66
C SER A 186 16.18 16.50 9.38
N ASP A 187 16.08 15.77 10.49
CA ASP A 187 17.19 15.23 11.27
C ASP A 187 18.08 14.21 10.50
N LEU A 188 17.62 13.63 9.39
CA LEU A 188 18.40 12.72 8.54
C LEU A 188 19.12 13.42 7.38
N LEU A 189 18.80 14.69 7.10
CA LEU A 189 19.41 15.48 6.02
C LEU A 189 20.20 16.70 6.51
N ALA A 190 20.19 16.98 7.82
CA ALA A 190 20.88 18.15 8.38
C ALA A 190 22.41 18.13 8.27
N ASP A 191 23.02 17.00 7.89
CA ASP A 191 24.48 16.83 7.84
C ASP A 191 25.06 16.82 6.41
N LEU A 192 24.28 17.13 5.35
CA LEU A 192 24.74 16.99 3.96
C LEU A 192 24.80 18.26 3.09
N ASP A 193 24.45 19.45 3.62
CA ASP A 193 24.49 20.71 2.86
C ASP A 193 25.45 21.77 3.46
N GLU A 194 26.67 21.36 3.84
CA GLU A 194 27.78 22.28 4.07
C GLU A 194 28.98 21.85 3.21
N ASP A 195 28.92 22.07 1.91
CA ASP A 195 30.10 22.24 1.04
C ASP A 195 29.62 22.64 -0.37
N ASP A 196 29.22 23.90 -0.54
CA ASP A 196 29.39 24.59 -1.82
C ASP A 196 29.73 26.06 -1.53
N GLU A 197 31.05 26.30 -1.47
CA GLU A 197 31.70 27.61 -1.50
C GLU A 197 31.48 28.26 -2.88
N GLU A 198 30.57 29.21 -3.00
CA GLU A 198 30.67 30.24 -4.05
C GLU A 198 30.47 31.64 -3.46
N ASP A 199 31.61 32.33 -3.31
CA ASP A 199 31.73 33.77 -3.06
C ASP A 199 31.11 34.57 -4.22
N GLU A 200 29.94 35.18 -4.01
CA GLU A 200 29.48 36.30 -4.86
C GLU A 200 29.06 37.50 -4.00
N ASP A 201 30.00 38.44 -3.87
CA ASP A 201 29.77 39.81 -3.39
C ASP A 201 28.84 40.55 -4.38
N TYR A 202 27.57 40.73 -4.02
CA TYR A 202 26.68 41.67 -4.69
C TYR A 202 26.53 42.97 -3.88
N GLU A 203 26.95 44.08 -4.49
CA GLU A 203 26.81 45.45 -3.97
C GLU A 203 25.37 45.98 -4.13
N ASP A 204 24.85 46.57 -3.05
CA ASP A 204 23.45 46.92 -2.75
C ASP A 204 22.79 48.08 -3.56
N GLU A 205 23.27 48.50 -4.74
CA GLU A 205 22.86 49.81 -5.30
C GLU A 205 22.05 49.87 -6.61
N ASP A 206 21.56 48.77 -7.20
CA ASP A 206 20.90 48.86 -8.53
C ASP A 206 19.47 48.29 -8.69
N LEU A 207 18.72 48.02 -7.62
CA LEU A 207 17.33 47.52 -7.76
C LEU A 207 16.26 48.49 -7.25
N LEU A 208 16.13 49.63 -7.93
CA LEU A 208 14.92 50.49 -7.88
C LEU A 208 14.64 51.12 -9.26
N VAL A 209 13.76 50.52 -10.08
CA VAL A 209 12.83 51.25 -10.97
C VAL A 209 11.57 50.41 -11.28
N ASP A 210 10.41 51.05 -11.12
CA ASP A 210 9.03 50.56 -11.24
C ASP A 210 8.57 50.03 -12.62
N ALA A 211 7.64 49.06 -12.63
CA ALA A 211 6.33 49.15 -13.31
C ALA A 211 5.38 47.98 -12.96
N PRO A 212 4.03 48.15 -13.05
CA PRO A 212 3.07 47.39 -12.25
C PRO A 212 2.12 46.42 -13.00
N SER A 213 1.54 45.50 -12.22
CA SER A 213 0.10 45.16 -12.11
C SER A 213 -0.33 43.72 -12.45
N ARG A 214 -1.27 43.27 -11.58
CA ARG A 214 -2.17 42.09 -11.64
C ARG A 214 -1.58 40.73 -11.31
N TYR A 215 -1.59 40.38 -10.03
CA TYR A 215 -2.20 39.16 -9.48
C TYR A 215 -2.55 39.46 -8.02
N GLN A 216 -3.75 39.08 -7.56
CA GLN A 216 -4.03 39.09 -6.13
C GLN A 216 -3.20 37.98 -5.48
N ASP A 217 -2.54 38.37 -4.40
CA ASP A 217 -1.31 37.79 -3.90
C ASP A 217 -1.61 36.61 -2.96
N ILE A 218 -1.26 35.39 -3.37
CA ILE A 218 -1.32 34.16 -2.57
C ILE A 218 -0.60 34.35 -1.21
N SER A 219 0.40 35.24 -1.18
CA SER A 219 1.12 35.68 0.01
C SER A 219 0.21 36.28 1.11
N LYS A 220 -0.95 36.86 0.75
CA LYS A 220 -1.92 37.36 1.74
C LYS A 220 -2.74 36.24 2.39
N LEU A 221 -3.09 35.19 1.64
CA LEU A 221 -3.78 34.02 2.18
C LEU A 221 -2.87 33.23 3.12
N LEU A 222 -1.59 33.10 2.76
CA LEU A 222 -0.59 32.42 3.60
C LEU A 222 -0.32 33.18 4.91
N LYS A 223 -0.22 34.52 4.87
CA LYS A 223 -0.08 35.34 6.10
C LYS A 223 -1.31 35.29 7.01
N GLN A 224 -2.51 35.15 6.45
CA GLN A 224 -3.73 34.99 7.25
C GLN A 224 -3.80 33.60 7.92
N ARG A 225 -3.36 32.55 7.21
CA ARG A 225 -3.27 31.19 7.77
C ARG A 225 -2.24 31.10 8.89
N GLU A 226 -1.10 31.77 8.73
CA GLU A 226 -0.01 31.80 9.72
C GLU A 226 -0.40 32.61 10.98
N GLN A 227 -1.18 33.69 10.82
CA GLN A 227 -1.73 34.45 11.96
C GLN A 227 -2.81 33.66 12.72
N ALA A 228 -3.67 32.91 12.04
CA ALA A 228 -4.70 32.08 12.69
C ALA A 228 -4.09 30.94 13.51
N GLN A 229 -3.05 30.27 12.98
CA GLN A 229 -2.36 29.18 13.68
C GLN A 229 -1.52 29.66 14.87
N ALA A 230 -1.01 30.90 14.83
CA ALA A 230 -0.28 31.51 15.94
C ALA A 230 -1.19 31.91 17.11
N GLU A 231 -2.45 32.30 16.85
CA GLU A 231 -3.44 32.59 17.90
C GLU A 231 -3.96 31.31 18.57
N GLU A 232 -4.05 30.20 17.83
CA GLU A 232 -4.54 28.92 18.32
C GLU A 232 -3.55 28.19 19.25
N ARG A 233 -2.24 28.37 19.04
CA ARG A 233 -1.19 27.83 19.94
C ARG A 233 -1.07 28.55 21.29
N GLY A 234 -1.82 29.63 21.51
CA GLY A 234 -1.69 30.49 22.68
C GLY A 234 -2.45 30.07 23.95
N GLN A 235 -3.39 29.13 23.88
CA GLN A 235 -4.26 28.79 25.00
C GLN A 235 -4.57 27.30 25.06
N LEU A 236 -4.06 26.60 26.09
CA LEU A 236 -4.79 25.60 26.89
C LEU A 236 -3.90 25.08 28.06
N PRO A 237 -4.43 24.93 29.28
CA PRO A 237 -3.79 24.20 30.37
C PRO A 237 -4.26 22.73 30.43
N ALA A 238 -3.42 21.90 31.06
CA ALA A 238 -3.53 20.45 31.20
C ALA A 238 -4.54 20.00 32.29
N ALA A 239 -5.24 18.88 32.06
CA ALA A 239 -5.69 17.93 33.09
C ALA A 239 -6.04 16.55 32.50
N SER A 240 -5.83 15.50 33.30
CA SER A 240 -5.71 14.08 32.91
C SER A 240 -6.94 13.19 33.21
N THR A 241 -7.08 12.10 32.43
CA THR A 241 -7.63 10.72 32.72
C THR A 241 -9.13 10.52 33.02
N PRO A 242 -9.72 9.29 32.90
CA PRO A 242 -9.26 8.00 32.34
C PRO A 242 -10.24 7.30 31.35
N ALA A 243 -9.80 6.15 30.82
CA ALA A 243 -10.42 5.25 29.85
C ALA A 243 -11.81 4.68 30.22
N LEU A 244 -12.65 4.46 29.19
CA LEU A 244 -13.82 3.57 29.20
C LEU A 244 -13.94 2.82 27.86
N ALA A 245 -14.44 1.59 27.95
CA ALA A 245 -14.45 0.52 26.96
C ALA A 245 -15.31 0.78 25.71
N ALA A 246 -14.89 0.21 24.58
CA ALA A 246 -15.63 0.16 23.32
C ALA A 246 -16.48 -1.13 23.22
N PRO A 247 -17.72 -1.07 22.71
CA PRO A 247 -18.46 -2.22 22.20
C PRO A 247 -18.15 -2.43 20.70
N ALA A 248 -18.18 -3.69 20.28
CA ALA A 248 -18.01 -4.13 18.91
C ALA A 248 -19.37 -4.53 18.31
N THR A 249 -19.67 -4.04 17.11
CA THR A 249 -20.67 -4.58 16.17
C THR A 249 -20.13 -4.39 14.74
N THR A 250 -20.12 -5.47 13.98
CA THR A 250 -19.77 -5.54 12.55
C THR A 250 -21.06 -5.82 11.80
N GLU A 251 -21.67 -4.78 11.23
CA GLU A 251 -22.83 -4.84 10.34
C GLU A 251 -22.55 -3.99 9.10
N GLU A 252 -23.24 -4.27 7.99
CA GLU A 252 -23.16 -3.57 6.69
C GLU A 252 -23.61 -2.11 6.81
N GLY A 253 -22.85 -1.30 7.55
CA GLY A 253 -23.16 0.10 7.80
C GLY A 253 -22.99 0.96 6.54
N ARG A 254 -23.70 2.09 6.51
CA ARG A 254 -23.58 3.10 5.45
C ARG A 254 -22.12 3.44 5.15
N GLU A 255 -21.83 3.64 3.86
CA GLU A 255 -20.50 4.03 3.40
C GLU A 255 -20.04 5.32 4.11
N ASN A 256 -18.79 5.34 4.58
CA ASN A 256 -18.22 6.47 5.35
C ASN A 256 -18.36 7.83 4.62
N PHE A 257 -18.35 7.83 3.28
CA PHE A 257 -18.56 9.03 2.47
C PHE A 257 -19.96 9.62 2.67
N GLU A 258 -20.99 8.77 2.67
CA GLU A 258 -22.37 9.23 2.88
C GLU A 258 -22.57 9.80 4.28
N ILE A 259 -22.02 9.14 5.30
CA ILE A 259 -22.06 9.63 6.68
C ILE A 259 -21.38 11.00 6.79
N THR A 260 -20.20 11.15 6.18
CA THR A 260 -19.46 12.43 6.17
C THR A 260 -20.22 13.52 5.43
N ARG A 261 -20.90 13.18 4.33
CA ARG A 261 -21.76 14.10 3.57
C ARG A 261 -22.91 14.59 4.44
N LEU A 262 -23.66 13.68 5.07
CA LEU A 262 -24.80 14.01 5.93
C LEU A 262 -24.37 14.85 7.14
N PHE A 263 -23.25 14.52 7.76
CA PHE A 263 -22.69 15.30 8.86
C PHE A 263 -22.44 16.76 8.46
N ARG A 264 -21.87 16.98 7.27
CA ARG A 264 -21.55 18.31 6.75
C ARG A 264 -22.79 19.16 6.43
N GLU A 265 -23.96 18.55 6.21
CA GLU A 265 -25.20 19.30 5.98
C GLU A 265 -25.64 20.10 7.23
N GLY A 266 -25.37 19.56 8.42
CA GLY A 266 -25.80 20.16 9.69
C GLY A 266 -24.69 20.80 10.53
N CYS A 267 -23.42 20.62 10.16
CA CYS A 267 -22.31 21.11 10.97
C CYS A 267 -22.16 22.64 10.97
N ASP A 268 -21.69 23.15 12.10
CA ASP A 268 -21.26 24.53 12.24
C ASP A 268 -19.83 24.76 11.73
N ASP A 269 -19.36 26.01 11.80
CA ASP A 269 -18.00 26.41 11.40
C ASP A 269 -16.89 25.72 12.22
N GLN A 270 -17.23 25.06 13.32
CA GLN A 270 -16.30 24.33 14.19
C GLN A 270 -16.28 22.82 13.89
N ASN A 271 -16.98 22.37 12.83
CA ASN A 271 -17.19 20.96 12.51
C ASN A 271 -17.88 20.18 13.65
N MET A 272 -18.77 20.86 14.37
CA MET A 272 -19.57 20.25 15.43
C MET A 272 -21.05 20.27 15.01
N LEU A 273 -21.75 19.18 15.29
CA LEU A 273 -23.18 19.04 15.00
C LEU A 273 -23.99 19.23 16.28
N SER A 274 -24.96 20.15 16.24
CA SER A 274 -25.94 20.34 17.32
C SER A 274 -27.17 19.45 17.11
N PHE A 275 -27.91 19.14 18.17
CA PHE A 275 -29.13 18.34 18.06
C PHE A 275 -30.19 19.04 17.20
N GLU A 276 -30.29 20.37 17.27
CA GLU A 276 -31.20 21.13 16.41
C GLU A 276 -30.82 21.01 14.93
N ALA A 277 -29.53 20.99 14.61
CA ALA A 277 -29.05 20.85 13.24
C ALA A 277 -29.19 19.41 12.70
N LEU A 278 -29.04 18.39 13.55
CA LEU A 278 -29.32 16.99 13.22
C LEU A 278 -30.73 16.82 12.63
N LEU A 279 -31.73 17.51 13.20
CA LEU A 279 -33.13 17.43 12.76
C LEU A 279 -33.37 18.04 11.36
N GLU A 280 -32.43 18.84 10.87
CA GLU A 280 -32.49 19.47 9.56
C GLU A 280 -31.69 18.71 8.49
N ILE A 281 -30.86 17.72 8.89
CA ILE A 281 -30.15 16.84 7.95
C ILE A 281 -31.19 16.14 7.08
N SER A 282 -30.96 16.14 5.77
CA SER A 282 -31.96 15.76 4.76
C SER A 282 -32.58 14.38 5.01
N ASP A 283 -31.75 13.41 5.37
CA ASP A 283 -32.17 12.02 5.60
C ASP A 283 -32.95 11.84 6.92
N ILE A 284 -32.42 12.36 8.04
CA ILE A 284 -33.10 12.35 9.35
C ILE A 284 -34.45 13.09 9.28
N LYS A 285 -34.48 14.21 8.55
CA LYS A 285 -35.71 14.96 8.31
C LYS A 285 -36.72 14.17 7.50
N ALA A 286 -36.28 13.39 6.51
CA ALA A 286 -37.16 12.50 5.76
C ALA A 286 -37.76 11.41 6.66
N MET A 287 -36.95 10.75 7.50
CA MET A 287 -37.41 9.74 8.46
C MET A 287 -38.43 10.32 9.46
N LEU A 288 -38.17 11.53 9.97
CA LEU A 288 -39.11 12.23 10.87
C LEU A 288 -40.44 12.57 10.19
N VAL A 289 -40.42 12.93 8.91
CA VAL A 289 -41.63 13.24 8.12
C VAL A 289 -42.41 11.96 7.80
N GLN A 290 -41.72 10.84 7.61
CA GLN A 290 -42.32 9.53 7.36
C GLN A 290 -42.80 8.84 8.65
N GLU A 291 -42.55 9.44 9.81
CA GLU A 291 -42.82 8.87 11.14
C GLU A 291 -42.10 7.53 11.38
N GLU A 292 -41.01 7.30 10.64
CA GLU A 292 -40.16 6.11 10.74
C GLU A 292 -39.31 6.13 12.03
N VAL A 293 -38.89 7.32 12.44
CA VAL A 293 -38.23 7.56 13.73
C VAL A 293 -38.88 8.78 14.38
N THR A 294 -39.10 8.73 15.70
CA THR A 294 -39.63 9.85 16.46
C THR A 294 -38.52 10.76 16.98
N LYS A 295 -38.84 12.05 17.16
CA LYS A 295 -37.92 13.02 17.77
C LYS A 295 -37.50 12.63 19.19
N THR A 296 -38.31 11.85 19.90
CA THR A 296 -37.97 11.36 21.24
C THR A 296 -36.90 10.28 21.17
N GLU A 297 -37.04 9.30 20.27
CA GLU A 297 -36.05 8.24 20.05
C GLU A 297 -34.69 8.80 19.64
N LEU A 298 -34.66 9.74 18.68
CA LEU A 298 -33.43 10.44 18.30
C LEU A 298 -32.78 11.17 19.48
N LYS A 299 -33.59 11.75 20.37
CA LYS A 299 -33.07 12.45 21.55
C LYS A 299 -32.50 11.49 22.59
N GLU A 300 -33.08 10.30 22.72
CA GLU A 300 -32.58 9.24 23.60
C GLU A 300 -31.25 8.71 23.08
N MET A 301 -31.16 8.36 21.79
CA MET A 301 -29.91 7.94 21.14
C MET A 301 -28.81 9.01 21.26
N TRP A 302 -29.16 10.29 21.04
CA TRP A 302 -28.23 11.42 21.19
C TRP A 302 -27.69 11.57 22.62
N ALA A 303 -28.54 11.36 23.64
CA ALA A 303 -28.16 11.55 25.03
C ALA A 303 -27.14 10.51 25.53
N GLU A 304 -27.04 9.37 24.86
CA GLU A 304 -26.08 8.30 25.19
C GLU A 304 -24.68 8.56 24.63
N LEU A 305 -24.57 9.42 23.63
CA LEU A 305 -23.32 9.66 22.93
C LEU A 305 -22.44 10.69 23.65
N PRO A 306 -21.11 10.56 23.57
CA PRO A 306 -20.19 11.54 24.14
C PRO A 306 -20.33 12.88 23.40
N SER A 307 -20.93 13.88 24.05
CA SER A 307 -21.08 15.23 23.50
C SER A 307 -20.16 16.22 24.23
N LYS A 308 -19.56 17.13 23.45
CA LYS A 308 -18.81 18.27 23.96
C LYS A 308 -19.70 19.51 23.83
N ASP A 309 -20.06 20.08 24.98
CA ASP A 309 -20.95 21.25 25.06
C ASP A 309 -22.33 21.03 24.42
N GLY A 310 -22.79 19.78 24.35
CA GLY A 310 -24.07 19.40 23.73
C GLY A 310 -23.99 19.20 22.21
N ASN A 311 -22.82 19.32 21.61
CA ASN A 311 -22.55 19.01 20.21
C ASN A 311 -21.71 17.75 20.05
N ILE A 312 -21.79 17.10 18.89
CA ILE A 312 -21.03 15.88 18.56
C ILE A 312 -20.12 16.10 17.36
N ASP A 313 -19.03 15.33 17.27
CA ASP A 313 -18.10 15.33 16.14
C ASP A 313 -18.47 14.26 15.09
N VAL A 314 -17.70 14.17 14.00
CA VAL A 314 -18.00 13.28 12.87
C VAL A 314 -17.98 11.80 13.25
N LEU A 315 -17.11 11.41 14.19
CA LEU A 315 -16.99 10.03 14.65
C LEU A 315 -18.20 9.67 15.51
N THR A 316 -18.57 10.55 16.43
CA THR A 316 -19.75 10.36 17.28
C THR A 316 -21.05 10.39 16.45
N PHE A 317 -21.10 11.17 15.37
CA PHE A 317 -22.22 11.16 14.43
C PHE A 317 -22.29 9.86 13.63
N LYS A 318 -21.16 9.27 13.24
CA LYS A 318 -21.13 7.92 12.64
C LYS A 318 -21.77 6.90 13.58
N ASP A 319 -21.43 6.93 14.86
CA ASP A 319 -22.02 6.03 15.86
C ASP A 319 -23.54 6.26 16.01
N LEU A 320 -24.00 7.52 15.91
CA LEU A 320 -25.43 7.85 15.91
C LEU A 320 -26.15 7.24 14.70
N MET A 321 -25.57 7.35 13.51
CA MET A 321 -26.17 6.82 12.28
C MET A 321 -26.25 5.30 12.31
N GLY A 322 -25.23 4.61 12.86
CA GLY A 322 -25.30 3.18 13.14
C GLY A 322 -26.51 2.81 13.99
N LYS A 323 -26.69 3.47 15.15
CA LYS A 323 -27.88 3.24 16.00
C LYS A 323 -29.22 3.51 15.31
N VAL A 324 -29.25 4.45 14.36
CA VAL A 324 -30.45 4.74 13.58
C VAL A 324 -30.71 3.60 12.59
N ASP A 325 -29.67 3.10 11.92
CA ASP A 325 -29.78 1.97 11.00
C ASP A 325 -30.22 0.69 11.71
N ASP A 326 -29.72 0.43 12.93
CA ASP A 326 -30.15 -0.69 13.78
C ASP A 326 -31.66 -0.69 14.08
N LEU A 327 -32.34 0.48 14.04
CA LEU A 327 -33.80 0.56 14.23
C LEU A 327 -34.58 0.03 13.01
N PHE A 328 -33.93 -0.01 11.85
CA PHE A 328 -34.53 -0.39 10.57
C PHE A 328 -34.13 -1.78 10.11
N GLU A 329 -33.22 -2.44 10.80
CA GLU A 329 -33.09 -3.89 10.73
C GLU A 329 -34.34 -4.52 11.35
N TYR A 330 -35.42 -4.54 10.57
CA TYR A 330 -36.60 -5.33 10.89
C TYR A 330 -36.17 -6.79 10.96
N GLU A 331 -36.37 -7.42 12.12
CA GLU A 331 -36.35 -8.88 12.26
C GLU A 331 -37.28 -9.46 11.18
N GLU A 332 -36.72 -9.92 10.06
CA GLU A 332 -37.42 -10.45 8.88
C GLU A 332 -37.98 -11.84 9.15
N GLU A 333 -38.66 -12.02 10.29
CA GLU A 333 -39.04 -13.33 10.83
C GLU A 333 -40.48 -13.35 11.38
N GLU A 334 -41.47 -12.79 10.67
CA GLU A 334 -42.89 -13.02 11.06
C GLU A 334 -43.93 -12.99 9.92
N LEU A 335 -43.56 -13.10 8.64
CA LEU A 335 -44.54 -12.94 7.52
C LEU A 335 -44.55 -14.03 6.43
N GLU A 336 -43.87 -15.17 6.62
CA GLU A 336 -43.97 -16.32 5.70
C GLU A 336 -44.91 -17.45 6.17
N GLU A 337 -45.61 -17.33 7.31
CA GLU A 337 -46.43 -18.42 7.87
C GLU A 337 -47.97 -18.33 7.61
N GLU A 338 -48.44 -17.70 6.51
CA GLU A 338 -49.89 -17.69 6.19
C GLU A 338 -50.28 -18.04 4.73
N LEU A 339 -49.46 -18.79 3.99
CA LEU A 339 -49.80 -19.18 2.60
C LEU A 339 -49.50 -20.64 2.20
N ASP A 340 -49.68 -21.62 3.10
CA ASP A 340 -49.82 -23.02 2.67
C ASP A 340 -50.89 -23.82 3.44
N LEU A 341 -52.15 -23.47 3.17
CA LEU A 341 -53.32 -24.29 3.49
C LEU A 341 -53.44 -25.50 2.56
N ALA A 342 -52.74 -26.59 2.88
CA ALA A 342 -53.18 -27.95 2.53
C ALA A 342 -52.70 -28.97 3.58
N PRO A 343 -53.62 -29.64 4.32
CA PRO A 343 -53.25 -30.43 5.49
C PRO A 343 -52.79 -31.83 5.12
N ALA A 344 -51.57 -32.20 5.50
CA ALA A 344 -51.15 -33.60 5.65
C ALA A 344 -50.80 -33.85 7.13
N PRO A 345 -51.33 -34.93 7.75
CA PRO A 345 -51.16 -35.15 9.18
C PRO A 345 -49.89 -35.96 9.43
N LEU A 346 -48.89 -35.36 10.06
CA LEU A 346 -47.81 -36.12 10.70
C LEU A 346 -47.43 -35.47 12.04
N GLU A 347 -47.35 -36.35 13.02
CA GLU A 347 -47.15 -36.10 14.44
C GLU A 347 -45.73 -35.57 14.72
N GLU A 348 -45.65 -34.65 15.67
CA GLU A 348 -44.57 -34.50 16.67
C GLU A 348 -43.14 -34.30 16.13
N ILE A 349 -42.76 -33.04 15.86
CA ILE A 349 -41.37 -32.60 15.81
C ILE A 349 -41.22 -31.40 16.74
N ALA A 350 -40.27 -31.51 17.66
CA ALA A 350 -39.97 -30.58 18.73
C ALA A 350 -39.25 -29.31 18.26
N GLU A 351 -39.50 -28.21 18.98
CA GLU A 351 -38.67 -27.02 19.19
C GLU A 351 -37.53 -26.79 18.17
N VAL A 352 -37.78 -25.91 17.19
CA VAL A 352 -36.74 -25.20 16.44
C VAL A 352 -36.49 -23.89 17.18
N GLY A 353 -35.33 -23.80 17.84
CA GLY A 353 -34.83 -22.59 18.47
C GLY A 353 -33.82 -21.89 17.57
N ALA A 354 -33.91 -20.56 17.51
CA ALA A 354 -32.92 -19.57 17.07
C ALA A 354 -31.74 -20.16 16.27
N GLU A 355 -31.85 -20.12 14.94
CA GLU A 355 -30.74 -20.41 14.04
C GLU A 355 -29.71 -19.28 14.16
N ALA A 356 -28.75 -19.47 15.06
CA ALA A 356 -27.54 -18.65 15.11
C ALA A 356 -26.92 -18.61 13.72
N GLU A 357 -26.70 -17.40 13.18
CA GLU A 357 -25.92 -17.19 11.96
C GLU A 357 -24.62 -17.98 12.05
N VAL A 358 -24.56 -19.07 11.28
CA VAL A 358 -23.36 -19.89 11.21
C VAL A 358 -22.43 -19.15 10.25
N ALA A 359 -21.57 -18.29 10.81
CA ALA A 359 -20.50 -17.64 10.08
C ALA A 359 -19.86 -18.66 9.11
N PRO A 360 -19.73 -18.31 7.81
CA PRO A 360 -19.32 -19.25 6.79
C PRO A 360 -18.01 -19.89 7.21
N LYS A 361 -18.04 -21.21 7.36
CA LYS A 361 -16.89 -21.97 7.84
C LYS A 361 -15.73 -21.78 6.87
N LEU A 362 -14.69 -21.07 7.32
CA LEU A 362 -13.47 -20.84 6.54
C LEU A 362 -12.85 -22.17 6.07
N ARG A 363 -12.41 -22.18 4.82
CA ARG A 363 -11.81 -23.38 4.21
C ARG A 363 -10.38 -23.56 4.72
N ALA A 364 -9.82 -24.76 4.49
CA ALA A 364 -8.42 -24.98 4.83
C ALA A 364 -7.51 -24.12 3.93
N PRO A 365 -6.46 -23.47 4.47
CA PRO A 365 -5.63 -22.53 3.73
C PRO A 365 -4.95 -23.17 2.52
N ALA A 366 -4.54 -24.43 2.63
CA ALA A 366 -3.95 -25.18 1.52
C ALA A 366 -4.91 -25.32 0.32
N ILE A 367 -6.22 -25.38 0.55
CA ILE A 367 -7.23 -25.46 -0.51
C ILE A 367 -7.33 -24.11 -1.20
N VAL A 368 -7.55 -23.03 -0.44
CA VAL A 368 -7.70 -21.67 -0.97
C VAL A 368 -6.45 -21.24 -1.74
N LYS A 369 -5.26 -21.51 -1.19
CA LYS A 369 -3.98 -21.29 -1.86
C LYS A 369 -3.85 -22.05 -3.17
N SER A 370 -4.21 -23.34 -3.18
CA SER A 370 -4.14 -24.15 -4.40
C SER A 370 -5.10 -23.66 -5.49
N GLU A 371 -6.27 -23.16 -5.10
CA GLU A 371 -7.24 -22.53 -6.02
C GLU A 371 -6.70 -21.21 -6.58
N LEU A 372 -6.11 -20.37 -5.72
CA LEU A 372 -5.47 -19.12 -6.13
C LEU A 372 -4.33 -19.35 -7.13
N GLN A 373 -3.42 -20.28 -6.81
CA GLN A 373 -2.30 -20.63 -7.69
C GLN A 373 -2.79 -21.23 -9.02
N ALA A 374 -3.80 -22.12 -8.99
CA ALA A 374 -4.37 -22.67 -10.20
C ALA A 374 -5.06 -21.59 -11.06
N MET A 375 -5.72 -20.60 -10.43
CA MET A 375 -6.32 -19.48 -11.14
C MET A 375 -5.26 -18.61 -11.82
N ILE A 376 -4.20 -18.21 -11.10
CA ILE A 376 -3.10 -17.44 -11.66
C ILE A 376 -2.43 -18.19 -12.82
N GLN A 377 -2.18 -19.50 -12.65
CA GLN A 377 -1.59 -20.31 -13.71
C GLN A 377 -2.48 -20.38 -14.97
N ASN A 378 -3.79 -20.48 -14.81
CA ASN A 378 -4.72 -20.45 -15.95
C ASN A 378 -4.72 -19.08 -16.64
N LEU A 379 -4.58 -17.98 -15.88
CA LEU A 379 -4.48 -16.64 -16.44
C LEU A 379 -3.16 -16.44 -17.19
N GLU A 380 -2.04 -16.97 -16.69
CA GLU A 380 -0.76 -16.94 -17.41
C GLU A 380 -0.82 -17.62 -18.79
N GLU A 381 -1.71 -18.61 -18.99
CA GLU A 381 -1.90 -19.26 -20.30
C GLU A 381 -2.71 -18.40 -21.28
N VAL A 382 -3.55 -17.49 -20.77
CA VAL A 382 -4.49 -16.69 -21.56
C VAL A 382 -3.98 -15.26 -21.78
N GLU A 383 -3.33 -14.69 -20.78
CA GLU A 383 -2.77 -13.34 -20.79
C GLU A 383 -1.46 -13.30 -21.58
N THR A 384 -1.24 -12.17 -22.27
CA THR A 384 -0.08 -12.01 -23.14
C THR A 384 1.08 -11.31 -22.43
N ARG A 385 0.77 -10.46 -21.46
CA ARG A 385 1.72 -9.74 -20.61
C ARG A 385 1.80 -10.39 -19.22
N PRO A 386 2.98 -10.40 -18.60
CA PRO A 386 3.19 -11.09 -17.32
C PRO A 386 2.62 -10.30 -16.14
N CYS A 387 2.70 -10.87 -14.94
CA CYS A 387 2.38 -10.20 -13.68
C CYS A 387 0.94 -9.64 -13.59
N GLY A 388 -0.02 -10.20 -14.33
CA GLY A 388 -1.40 -9.71 -14.36
C GLY A 388 -1.56 -8.37 -15.08
N LEU A 389 -0.63 -7.96 -15.95
CA LEU A 389 -0.72 -6.70 -16.70
C LEU A 389 -1.92 -6.66 -17.67
N ASP A 390 -2.41 -7.82 -18.11
CA ASP A 390 -3.61 -7.96 -18.94
C ASP A 390 -4.88 -8.33 -18.13
N GLY A 391 -4.79 -8.29 -16.80
CA GLY A 391 -5.88 -8.67 -15.92
C GLY A 391 -7.14 -7.82 -16.12
N ARG A 392 -8.29 -8.42 -15.81
CA ARG A 392 -9.62 -7.83 -16.01
C ARG A 392 -10.40 -7.76 -14.71
N PRO A 393 -11.39 -6.85 -14.58
CA PRO A 393 -12.17 -6.73 -13.36
C PRO A 393 -12.82 -8.05 -12.90
N GLU A 394 -13.26 -8.90 -13.85
CA GLU A 394 -13.89 -10.18 -13.51
C GLU A 394 -12.91 -11.18 -12.90
N THR A 395 -11.68 -11.22 -13.40
CA THR A 395 -10.62 -12.10 -12.87
C THR A 395 -10.06 -11.57 -11.57
N ASP A 396 -9.96 -10.25 -11.46
CA ASP A 396 -9.47 -9.58 -10.26
C ASP A 396 -10.41 -9.78 -9.08
N THR A 397 -11.72 -9.66 -9.30
CA THR A 397 -12.72 -9.91 -8.25
C THR A 397 -12.59 -11.33 -7.67
N ALA A 398 -12.33 -12.32 -8.53
CA ALA A 398 -12.16 -13.70 -8.09
C ALA A 398 -10.84 -13.91 -7.32
N ILE A 399 -9.76 -13.25 -7.76
CA ILE A 399 -8.45 -13.28 -7.08
C ILE A 399 -8.54 -12.58 -5.72
N THR A 400 -9.09 -11.37 -5.66
CA THR A 400 -9.27 -10.60 -4.43
C THR A 400 -10.08 -11.40 -3.41
N LYS A 401 -11.17 -12.04 -3.83
CA LYS A 401 -11.95 -12.90 -2.93
C LYS A 401 -11.14 -14.06 -2.32
N LEU A 402 -10.26 -14.69 -3.11
CA LEU A 402 -9.40 -15.77 -2.61
C LEU A 402 -8.29 -15.23 -1.70
N THR A 403 -7.75 -14.05 -1.99
CA THR A 403 -6.74 -13.42 -1.12
C THR A 403 -7.33 -12.94 0.19
N ASP A 404 -8.56 -12.41 0.19
CA ASP A 404 -9.27 -11.99 1.40
C ASP A 404 -9.57 -13.18 2.31
N GLU A 405 -10.01 -14.31 1.72
CA GLU A 405 -10.21 -15.55 2.49
C GLU A 405 -8.88 -16.07 3.07
N LEU A 406 -7.77 -15.98 2.32
CA LEU A 406 -6.44 -16.33 2.85
C LEU A 406 -6.00 -15.39 3.98
N GLU A 407 -6.25 -14.09 3.83
CA GLU A 407 -5.94 -13.09 4.86
C GLU A 407 -6.71 -13.41 6.15
N GLN A 408 -8.02 -13.68 6.07
CA GLN A 408 -8.82 -14.05 7.22
C GLN A 408 -8.32 -15.33 7.89
N ILE A 409 -8.05 -16.39 7.11
CA ILE A 409 -7.52 -17.66 7.65
C ILE A 409 -6.17 -17.47 8.33
N TRP A 410 -5.33 -16.57 7.81
CA TRP A 410 -4.01 -16.30 8.37
C TRP A 410 -4.11 -15.46 9.64
N ARG A 411 -4.95 -14.43 9.66
CA ARG A 411 -5.25 -13.64 10.86
C ARG A 411 -5.80 -14.50 11.99
N ASP A 412 -6.74 -15.39 11.71
CA ASP A 412 -7.32 -16.30 12.71
C ASP A 412 -6.28 -17.26 13.35
N LYS A 413 -5.14 -17.47 12.68
CA LYS A 413 -4.03 -18.30 13.21
C LYS A 413 -3.02 -17.50 14.02
N LEU A 414 -2.91 -16.19 13.80
CA LEU A 414 -2.03 -15.33 14.56
C LEU A 414 -2.71 -15.06 15.91
N GLU A 415 -2.14 -15.58 17.00
CA GLU A 415 -2.65 -15.26 18.35
C GLU A 415 -2.53 -13.76 18.64
N ASP A 416 -1.42 -13.15 18.18
CA ASP A 416 -1.17 -11.72 18.16
C ASP A 416 -0.42 -11.39 16.86
N VAL A 417 -0.92 -10.41 16.12
CA VAL A 417 -0.29 -9.91 14.89
C VAL A 417 1.11 -9.34 15.20
N ALA A 418 1.35 -8.88 16.43
CA ALA A 418 2.65 -8.42 16.91
C ALA A 418 3.73 -9.52 16.98
N ASP A 419 3.33 -10.79 17.03
CA ASP A 419 4.24 -11.94 17.14
C ASP A 419 4.73 -12.47 15.78
N PHE A 420 4.47 -11.74 14.69
CA PHE A 420 4.90 -12.10 13.35
C PHE A 420 6.43 -12.31 13.25
N ASP A 421 6.85 -13.47 12.73
CA ASP A 421 8.25 -13.79 12.49
C ASP A 421 8.73 -13.20 11.16
N GLU A 422 9.43 -12.08 11.23
CA GLU A 422 10.00 -11.41 10.06
C GLU A 422 10.94 -12.29 9.22
N THR A 423 11.47 -13.38 9.78
CA THR A 423 12.31 -14.32 9.01
C THR A 423 11.52 -15.07 7.94
N GLU A 424 10.19 -15.12 8.04
CA GLU A 424 9.30 -15.66 6.99
C GLU A 424 9.38 -14.85 5.69
N LEU A 425 9.76 -13.57 5.75
CA LEU A 425 9.94 -12.73 4.56
C LEU A 425 11.27 -12.98 3.84
N VAL A 426 12.28 -13.54 4.52
CA VAL A 426 13.65 -13.66 3.99
C VAL A 426 13.69 -14.58 2.76
N GLY A 427 14.30 -14.12 1.68
CA GLY A 427 14.44 -14.86 0.43
C GLY A 427 14.09 -14.04 -0.80
N ASP A 428 14.08 -14.71 -1.94
CA ASP A 428 13.81 -14.13 -3.25
C ASP A 428 12.35 -14.39 -3.63
N TRP A 429 11.63 -13.33 -4.00
CA TRP A 429 10.20 -13.34 -4.29
C TRP A 429 9.94 -12.75 -5.67
N GLU A 430 9.33 -13.52 -6.56
CA GLU A 430 8.95 -13.10 -7.91
C GLU A 430 7.46 -12.74 -7.93
N LEU A 431 7.10 -11.55 -8.43
CA LEU A 431 5.71 -11.16 -8.62
C LEU A 431 5.09 -12.06 -9.71
N VAL A 432 4.04 -12.79 -9.35
CA VAL A 432 3.33 -13.66 -10.30
C VAL A 432 2.04 -13.01 -10.82
N TYR A 433 1.37 -12.20 -10.01
CA TYR A 433 0.14 -11.52 -10.41
C TYR A 433 -0.13 -10.26 -9.58
N SER A 434 -0.75 -9.25 -10.19
CA SER A 434 -1.28 -8.08 -9.48
C SER A 434 -2.66 -7.67 -9.99
N THR A 435 -3.54 -7.28 -9.06
CA THR A 435 -4.83 -6.65 -9.36
C THR A 435 -4.75 -5.11 -9.36
N SER A 436 -3.57 -4.54 -9.08
CA SER A 436 -3.42 -3.09 -8.94
C SER A 436 -3.60 -2.38 -10.28
N ALA A 437 -4.67 -1.60 -10.41
CA ALA A 437 -4.90 -0.73 -11.56
C ALA A 437 -3.76 0.28 -11.76
N LYS A 438 -3.18 0.79 -10.65
CA LYS A 438 -1.98 1.64 -10.68
C LYS A 438 -0.81 0.87 -11.29
N TYR A 439 -0.47 -0.33 -10.81
CA TYR A 439 0.61 -1.10 -11.40
C TYR A 439 0.39 -1.39 -12.90
N ARG A 440 -0.83 -1.71 -13.34
CA ARG A 440 -1.15 -1.93 -14.76
C ARG A 440 -1.01 -0.69 -15.63
N ARG A 441 -1.40 0.47 -15.10
CA ARG A 441 -1.26 1.75 -15.79
C ARG A 441 0.22 2.12 -15.99
N TRP A 442 1.01 1.99 -14.92
CA TRP A 442 2.42 2.39 -14.93
C TRP A 442 3.33 1.31 -15.54
N GLN A 443 2.89 0.05 -15.53
CA GLN A 443 3.63 -1.12 -15.99
C GLN A 443 5.04 -1.21 -15.38
N SER A 444 5.24 -0.65 -14.18
CA SER A 444 6.50 -0.66 -13.46
C SER A 444 6.26 -0.04 -12.08
N VAL A 445 6.81 -0.67 -11.05
CA VAL A 445 6.89 -0.10 -9.70
C VAL A 445 7.87 1.07 -9.69
N LEU A 446 9.03 0.91 -10.34
CA LEU A 446 10.09 1.92 -10.40
C LEU A 446 9.86 3.01 -11.47
N ASN A 447 8.66 3.11 -12.04
CA ASN A 447 8.30 4.09 -13.07
C ASN A 447 9.34 4.15 -14.22
N SER A 448 9.53 3.01 -14.86
CA SER A 448 10.58 2.80 -15.85
C SER A 448 10.42 3.56 -17.16
N ASP A 449 9.23 4.03 -17.50
CA ASP A 449 8.93 4.62 -18.83
C ASP A 449 9.87 5.78 -19.21
N LYS A 450 10.37 6.53 -18.22
CA LYS A 450 11.34 7.61 -18.45
C LYS A 450 12.72 7.11 -18.90
N TYR A 451 13.12 5.92 -18.44
CA TYR A 451 14.48 5.39 -18.55
C TYR A 451 14.56 4.23 -19.57
N ILE A 452 13.57 3.34 -19.56
CA ILE A 452 13.47 2.16 -20.44
C ILE A 452 12.25 2.33 -21.36
N LYS A 453 12.40 3.18 -22.38
CA LYS A 453 11.31 3.54 -23.28
C LYS A 453 10.87 2.36 -24.14
N GLY A 454 9.58 2.01 -24.03
CA GLY A 454 8.97 0.91 -24.80
C GLY A 454 9.35 -0.49 -24.32
N GLY A 455 10.05 -0.60 -23.18
CA GLY A 455 10.27 -1.88 -22.53
C GLY A 455 8.98 -2.43 -21.94
N ILE A 456 8.76 -3.72 -22.07
CA ILE A 456 7.63 -4.42 -21.44
C ILE A 456 8.19 -5.17 -20.23
N VAL A 457 7.60 -5.00 -19.04
CA VAL A 457 8.01 -5.79 -17.86
C VAL A 457 7.90 -7.27 -18.18
N ASP A 458 8.95 -8.02 -17.88
CA ASP A 458 9.01 -9.48 -17.89
C ASP A 458 8.85 -10.03 -16.47
N ALA A 459 9.54 -9.44 -15.50
CA ALA A 459 9.53 -9.89 -14.11
C ALA A 459 9.80 -8.74 -13.13
N LEU A 460 9.25 -8.87 -11.91
CA LEU A 460 9.61 -8.07 -10.75
C LEU A 460 10.06 -9.03 -9.65
N VAL A 461 11.31 -8.89 -9.19
CA VAL A 461 11.90 -9.72 -8.15
C VAL A 461 12.26 -8.85 -6.94
N GLN A 462 11.94 -9.32 -5.75
CA GLN A 462 12.31 -8.71 -4.48
C GLN A 462 13.12 -9.68 -3.64
N THR A 463 14.21 -9.21 -3.05
CA THR A 463 15.06 -10.00 -2.17
C THR A 463 15.06 -9.37 -0.79
N PHE A 464 14.66 -10.13 0.21
CA PHE A 464 14.72 -9.72 1.61
C PHE A 464 15.82 -10.51 2.29
N SER A 465 16.73 -9.82 2.98
CA SER A 465 17.76 -10.50 3.74
C SER A 465 18.00 -9.83 5.10
N ILE A 466 18.51 -10.62 6.04
CA ILE A 466 18.90 -10.18 7.37
C ILE A 466 20.37 -10.51 7.53
N GLU A 467 21.21 -9.48 7.66
CA GLU A 467 22.65 -9.66 7.85
C GLU A 467 22.91 -10.35 9.20
N PRO A 468 23.49 -11.57 9.25
CA PRO A 468 23.61 -12.33 10.49
C PRO A 468 24.46 -11.66 11.58
N SER A 469 25.38 -10.79 11.19
CA SER A 469 26.31 -10.08 12.09
C SER A 469 25.64 -8.93 12.83
N THR A 470 24.84 -8.15 12.11
CA THR A 470 24.33 -6.85 12.57
C THR A 470 22.83 -6.90 12.84
N GLY A 471 22.12 -7.90 12.28
CA GLY A 471 20.67 -7.91 12.20
C GLY A 471 20.13 -6.85 11.22
N ALA A 472 20.97 -6.25 10.38
CA ALA A 472 20.55 -5.27 9.39
C ALA A 472 19.62 -5.94 8.38
N LYS A 473 18.48 -5.29 8.14
CA LYS A 473 17.46 -5.74 7.19
C LYS A 473 17.74 -5.08 5.86
N GLU A 474 18.29 -5.85 4.93
CA GLU A 474 18.66 -5.41 3.58
C GLU A 474 17.56 -5.82 2.61
N TYR A 475 17.25 -4.93 1.68
CA TYR A 475 16.25 -5.12 0.64
C TYR A 475 16.86 -4.83 -0.73
N ASP A 476 16.67 -5.74 -1.67
CA ASP A 476 16.99 -5.52 -3.09
C ASP A 476 15.75 -5.74 -3.95
N MET A 477 15.63 -4.99 -5.04
CA MET A 477 14.55 -5.13 -6.02
C MET A 477 15.10 -5.02 -7.43
N GLU A 478 14.60 -5.87 -8.32
CA GLU A 478 14.93 -5.85 -9.75
C GLU A 478 13.65 -5.97 -10.59
N GLU A 479 13.40 -4.99 -11.44
CA GLU A 479 12.43 -5.07 -12.53
C GLU A 479 13.15 -5.36 -13.83
N VAL A 480 12.78 -6.46 -14.49
CA VAL A 480 13.33 -6.88 -15.78
C VAL A 480 12.37 -6.49 -16.88
N PHE A 481 12.88 -5.87 -17.93
CA PHE A 481 12.15 -5.39 -19.10
C PHE A 481 12.67 -6.07 -20.36
N LEU A 482 11.76 -6.38 -21.30
CA LEU A 482 12.09 -6.84 -22.64
C LEU A 482 11.93 -5.67 -23.62
N LEU A 483 13.05 -5.23 -24.22
CA LEU A 483 13.10 -4.22 -25.25
C LEU A 483 13.72 -4.81 -26.52
N GLU A 484 12.93 -4.93 -27.59
CA GLU A 484 13.36 -5.53 -28.88
C GLU A 484 14.01 -6.93 -28.75
N GLY A 485 13.69 -7.67 -27.68
CA GLY A 485 14.24 -8.98 -27.38
C GLY A 485 15.55 -8.98 -26.57
N GLN A 486 16.04 -7.81 -26.16
CA GLN A 486 17.08 -7.66 -25.14
C GLN A 486 16.44 -7.46 -23.77
N GLU A 487 17.08 -8.03 -22.74
CA GLU A 487 16.71 -7.82 -21.33
C GLU A 487 17.41 -6.55 -20.82
N GLN A 488 16.66 -5.66 -20.19
CA GLN A 488 17.17 -4.49 -19.46
C GLN A 488 16.59 -4.51 -18.05
N GLY A 489 17.36 -4.11 -17.05
CA GLY A 489 16.92 -4.09 -15.65
C GLY A 489 16.82 -2.68 -15.08
N MET A 490 15.86 -2.48 -14.18
CA MET A 490 15.92 -1.41 -13.17
C MET A 490 16.09 -2.03 -11.80
N ARG A 491 17.01 -1.49 -11.00
CA ARG A 491 17.45 -2.08 -9.74
C ARG A 491 17.40 -1.04 -8.64
N SER A 492 17.03 -1.47 -7.44
CA SER A 492 17.04 -0.63 -6.25
C SER A 492 17.50 -1.44 -5.06
N GLU A 493 18.35 -0.84 -4.24
CA GLU A 493 18.85 -1.41 -2.98
C GLU A 493 18.33 -0.52 -1.83
N GLY A 494 18.13 -1.11 -0.65
CA GLY A 494 17.43 -0.44 0.45
C GLY A 494 17.43 -1.22 1.76
N SER A 495 16.53 -0.80 2.64
CA SER A 495 16.23 -1.47 3.91
C SER A 495 14.74 -1.77 4.01
N TRP A 496 14.37 -2.67 4.91
CA TRP A 496 12.95 -2.96 5.16
C TRP A 496 12.68 -3.11 6.65
N SER A 497 11.43 -2.91 7.04
CA SER A 497 10.93 -3.14 8.39
C SER A 497 9.46 -3.53 8.36
N VAL A 498 9.05 -4.34 9.33
CA VAL A 498 7.64 -4.67 9.56
C VAL A 498 7.17 -3.94 10.81
N GLY A 499 5.95 -3.43 10.79
CA GLY A 499 5.31 -2.80 11.94
C GLY A 499 3.81 -3.05 11.94
N LEU A 500 3.13 -2.51 12.95
CA LEU A 500 1.68 -2.56 13.06
C LEU A 500 1.08 -1.19 12.69
N GLN A 501 -0.09 -1.21 12.08
CA GLN A 501 -0.92 -0.04 11.87
C GLN A 501 -2.38 -0.40 12.09
N SER A 502 -3.06 0.36 12.92
CA SER A 502 -4.51 0.23 13.09
C SER A 502 -5.22 0.54 11.77
N ASN A 503 -6.00 -0.42 11.29
CA ASN A 503 -6.85 -0.32 10.13
C ASN A 503 -8.13 0.43 10.54
N VAL A 504 -8.33 1.62 10.00
CA VAL A 504 -9.50 2.45 10.34
C VAL A 504 -10.82 1.91 9.79
N VAL A 505 -10.77 0.96 8.85
CA VAL A 505 -11.95 0.32 8.25
C VAL A 505 -12.41 -0.85 9.11
N THR A 506 -11.51 -1.76 9.45
CA THR A 506 -11.86 -2.98 10.21
C THR A 506 -11.75 -2.77 11.73
N GLY A 507 -10.98 -1.78 12.18
CA GLY A 507 -10.64 -1.57 13.59
C GLY A 507 -9.47 -2.43 14.09
N ASP A 508 -9.06 -3.44 13.31
CA ASP A 508 -7.97 -4.36 13.66
C ASP A 508 -6.59 -3.78 13.33
N ASP A 509 -5.54 -4.36 13.90
CA ASP A 509 -4.17 -4.03 13.51
C ASP A 509 -3.74 -4.82 12.26
N ASP A 510 -3.15 -4.11 11.30
CA ASP A 510 -2.55 -4.67 10.09
C ASP A 510 -1.02 -4.72 10.18
N LEU A 511 -0.41 -5.77 9.61
CA LEU A 511 1.03 -5.83 9.39
C LEU A 511 1.43 -4.97 8.21
N VAL A 512 2.25 -3.95 8.46
CA VAL A 512 2.77 -3.03 7.45
C VAL A 512 4.21 -3.38 7.13
N LEU A 513 4.49 -3.65 5.86
CA LEU A 513 5.84 -3.69 5.32
C LEU A 513 6.25 -2.29 4.83
N LYS A 514 7.32 -1.76 5.41
CA LYS A 514 7.94 -0.49 5.01
C LYS A 514 9.27 -0.76 4.34
N ILE A 515 9.38 -0.35 3.08
CA ILE A 515 10.59 -0.49 2.27
C ILE A 515 11.22 0.91 2.09
N GLY A 516 12.48 1.06 2.49
CA GLY A 516 13.27 2.27 2.33
C GLY A 516 14.30 2.09 1.23
N LEU A 517 14.02 2.61 0.03
CA LEU A 517 14.94 2.55 -1.12
C LEU A 517 15.99 3.67 -1.04
N ASN A 518 17.25 3.33 -1.30
CA ASN A 518 18.37 4.28 -1.25
C ASN A 518 18.62 4.98 -2.59
N GLY A 519 18.28 4.32 -3.69
CA GLY A 519 18.53 4.79 -5.05
C GLY A 519 18.01 3.80 -6.07
N VAL A 520 17.96 4.24 -7.33
CA VAL A 520 17.56 3.38 -8.45
C VAL A 520 18.63 3.48 -9.52
N GLU A 521 18.99 2.34 -10.09
CA GLU A 521 19.91 2.19 -11.21
C GLU A 521 19.16 1.50 -12.37
N TYR A 522 19.54 1.78 -13.61
CA TYR A 522 18.93 1.14 -14.78
C TYR A 522 19.96 0.83 -15.87
N ASP A 523 19.66 -0.18 -16.69
CA ASP A 523 20.43 -0.49 -17.88
C ASP A 523 19.99 0.44 -19.03
N ASN A 524 20.91 1.29 -19.51
CA ASN A 524 20.63 2.16 -20.65
C ASN A 524 20.64 1.36 -21.98
N GLN A 525 20.42 2.04 -23.11
CA GLN A 525 20.40 1.39 -24.44
C GLN A 525 21.76 0.81 -24.88
N GLU A 526 22.85 1.23 -24.23
CA GLU A 526 24.21 0.75 -24.48
C GLU A 526 24.62 -0.35 -23.49
N GLU A 527 23.69 -0.87 -22.69
CA GLU A 527 23.91 -1.85 -21.61
C GLU A 527 24.85 -1.33 -20.50
N GLU A 528 24.97 0.00 -20.37
CA GLU A 528 25.66 0.64 -19.25
C GLU A 528 24.68 0.91 -18.10
N ILE A 529 25.17 0.79 -16.87
CA ILE A 529 24.38 1.05 -15.66
C ILE A 529 24.44 2.55 -15.35
N GLU A 530 23.28 3.19 -15.34
CA GLU A 530 23.11 4.60 -14.99
C GLU A 530 22.26 4.77 -13.73
N GLN A 531 22.51 5.86 -12.99
CA GLN A 531 21.70 6.23 -11.83
C GLN A 531 20.46 7.00 -12.28
N ALA A 532 19.28 6.57 -11.85
CA ALA A 532 18.06 7.34 -12.06
C ALA A 532 18.02 8.60 -11.17
N GLU A 533 17.16 9.55 -11.53
CA GLU A 533 16.99 10.77 -10.76
C GLU A 533 16.38 10.46 -9.38
N LYS A 534 16.88 11.10 -8.31
CA LYS A 534 16.33 10.93 -6.95
C LYS A 534 14.83 11.20 -6.86
N LYS A 535 14.30 12.08 -7.72
CA LYS A 535 12.87 12.40 -7.85
C LYS A 535 12.01 11.17 -8.16
N LEU A 536 12.59 10.12 -8.75
CA LEU A 536 11.90 8.86 -9.02
C LEU A 536 11.36 8.20 -7.74
N LEU A 537 12.13 8.25 -6.64
CA LEU A 537 11.74 7.68 -5.34
C LEU A 537 10.51 8.35 -4.73
N SER A 538 10.19 9.57 -5.20
CA SER A 538 8.99 10.29 -4.80
C SER A 538 7.77 9.94 -5.65
N SER A 539 7.87 9.04 -6.64
CA SER A 539 6.72 8.65 -7.45
C SER A 539 5.65 7.95 -6.62
N GLN A 540 4.38 8.22 -6.93
CA GLN A 540 3.25 7.65 -6.19
C GLN A 540 3.28 6.11 -6.18
N MET A 541 3.63 5.50 -7.31
CA MET A 541 3.70 4.04 -7.42
C MET A 541 4.74 3.47 -6.45
N ILE A 542 5.96 4.03 -6.42
CA ILE A 542 7.01 3.62 -5.49
C ILE A 542 6.54 3.80 -4.04
N ARG A 543 5.97 4.96 -3.69
CA ARG A 543 5.53 5.23 -2.30
C ARG A 543 4.44 4.27 -1.84
N THR A 544 3.43 4.06 -2.67
CA THR A 544 2.30 3.17 -2.37
C THR A 544 2.79 1.73 -2.24
N PHE A 545 3.71 1.31 -3.10
CA PHE A 545 4.27 -0.03 -3.07
C PHE A 545 5.20 -0.27 -1.87
N CYS A 546 6.06 0.70 -1.57
CA CYS A 546 6.99 0.66 -0.44
C CYS A 546 6.31 0.79 0.92
N TYR A 547 5.02 1.14 0.93
CA TYR A 547 4.16 1.17 2.11
C TYR A 547 2.95 0.26 1.89
N SER A 548 3.13 -1.03 2.14
CA SER A 548 2.13 -2.05 1.82
C SER A 548 1.81 -2.90 3.03
N PHE A 549 0.64 -3.52 3.02
CA PHE A 549 0.18 -4.41 4.08
C PHE A 549 0.45 -5.86 3.69
N ILE A 550 0.93 -6.66 4.63
CA ILE A 550 1.09 -8.11 4.45
C ILE A 550 -0.28 -8.73 4.74
N ALA A 551 -0.92 -9.26 3.70
CA ALA A 551 -2.22 -9.91 3.81
C ALA A 551 -2.09 -11.41 4.09
N TYR A 552 -1.06 -12.05 3.56
CA TYR A 552 -0.78 -13.47 3.76
C TYR A 552 0.70 -13.76 3.49
N VAL A 553 1.31 -14.66 4.26
CA VAL A 553 2.64 -15.20 3.96
C VAL A 553 2.74 -16.65 4.41
N ASP A 554 3.39 -17.46 3.58
CA ASP A 554 3.84 -18.80 3.92
C ASP A 554 5.17 -19.14 3.22
N ASP A 555 5.55 -20.42 3.21
CA ASP A 555 6.82 -20.89 2.67
C ASP A 555 7.07 -20.53 1.20
N ASP A 556 6.01 -20.42 0.37
CA ASP A 556 6.15 -20.23 -1.08
C ASP A 556 5.24 -19.15 -1.71
N VAL A 557 4.26 -18.63 -0.98
CA VAL A 557 3.36 -17.57 -1.43
C VAL A 557 3.32 -16.44 -0.42
N ARG A 558 3.38 -15.22 -0.92
CA ARG A 558 3.14 -14.00 -0.15
C ARG A 558 2.18 -13.09 -0.89
N VAL A 559 1.16 -12.62 -0.18
CA VAL A 559 0.19 -11.64 -0.67
C VAL A 559 0.41 -10.34 0.07
N MET A 560 0.60 -9.28 -0.70
CA MET A 560 0.67 -7.91 -0.21
C MET A 560 -0.52 -7.14 -0.76
N ARG A 561 -1.09 -6.23 0.01
CA ARG A 561 -2.09 -5.28 -0.50
C ARG A 561 -1.63 -3.84 -0.33
N THR A 562 -1.99 -3.00 -1.27
CA THR A 562 -1.77 -1.56 -1.20
C THR A 562 -3.09 -0.87 -0.93
N GLY A 563 -3.17 -0.12 0.17
CA GLY A 563 -4.40 0.52 0.64
C GLY A 563 -5.19 -0.34 1.63
N LEU A 564 -6.18 0.31 2.26
CA LEU A 564 -7.00 -0.30 3.31
C LEU A 564 -8.18 -1.10 2.76
N SER A 565 -8.58 -0.85 1.51
CA SER A 565 -9.74 -1.51 0.88
C SER A 565 -9.49 -2.93 0.40
N GLY A 566 -8.25 -3.42 0.38
CA GLY A 566 -7.93 -4.79 -0.08
C GLY A 566 -7.94 -4.98 -1.59
N ASN A 567 -8.47 -4.04 -2.38
CA ASN A 567 -8.70 -4.24 -3.82
C ASN A 567 -7.43 -4.38 -4.67
N SER A 568 -6.32 -3.75 -4.25
CA SER A 568 -5.04 -3.80 -4.98
C SER A 568 -4.07 -4.76 -4.29
N VAL A 569 -3.98 -5.98 -4.82
CA VAL A 569 -3.08 -7.03 -4.31
C VAL A 569 -1.89 -7.26 -5.24
N PHE A 570 -0.77 -7.65 -4.64
CA PHE A 570 0.46 -8.10 -5.27
C PHE A 570 0.79 -9.49 -4.72
N ILE A 571 0.78 -10.48 -5.60
CA ILE A 571 0.96 -11.89 -5.24
C ILE A 571 2.33 -12.32 -5.71
N TYR A 572 3.14 -12.73 -4.74
CA TYR A 572 4.51 -13.18 -4.95
C TYR A 572 4.64 -14.67 -4.74
N GLN A 573 5.49 -15.29 -5.54
CA GLN A 573 5.93 -16.66 -5.34
C GLN A 573 7.41 -16.66 -4.96
N ARG A 574 7.75 -17.43 -3.92
CA ARG A 574 9.14 -17.59 -3.50
C ARG A 574 9.91 -18.37 -4.55
N MET A 575 11.06 -17.86 -4.95
CA MET A 575 11.94 -18.54 -5.89
C MET A 575 12.62 -19.71 -5.19
N GLN A 576 12.50 -20.92 -5.75
CA GLN A 576 13.24 -22.07 -5.25
C GLN A 576 14.70 -21.97 -5.68
N ASP A 577 15.60 -22.04 -4.69
CA ASP A 577 17.03 -22.25 -4.92
C ASP A 577 17.19 -23.58 -5.67
N LYS A 578 17.61 -23.52 -6.94
CA LYS A 578 17.77 -24.71 -7.79
C LYS A 578 18.97 -25.60 -7.41
N ASP A 579 19.64 -25.29 -6.31
CA ASP A 579 20.94 -25.86 -5.94
C ASP A 579 20.89 -26.90 -4.80
N ASP A 580 19.69 -27.27 -4.32
CA ASP A 580 19.43 -28.43 -3.46
C ASP A 580 18.83 -29.62 -4.25
#